data_AF-A0A1B0D083-F1
#
_entry.id   AF-A0A1B0D083-F1
#
_cell.length_a   1.000
_cell.length_b   1.000
_cell.length_c   1.000
_cell.angle_alpha   90.00
_cell.angle_beta   90.00
_cell.angle_gamma   90.00
#
_symmetry.space_group_name_H-M   'P 1'
#
loop_
_entity.id
_entity.type
_entity.pdbx_description
1 polymer ?
#
loop_
_entity_poly.entity_id
_entity_poly.type
_entity_poly.pdbx_seq_one_letter_code
_entity_poly.pdbx_strand_id
1 'polypeptide(L)'
;MNIQRRLERTFYNNFMATIPVYNPLSPFLGLIPGGFRVGQMIRIKGVLNYYGHRFQINIQSGPALRPRDDVGLHMSIRPQEHVIARNTMTNNTWGSEERHGGCPLNPGQTFDILILAEHSCYKVAINGIHFCAFNHRLSLARMQFISIDGEVTIHSITQEGDTSGGAPIAHPMPVPAHTAPPYSKFNSFISFET
;
A
#
# COMPACT_ATOMS: atom_id res chain seq x y z
N MET A 1 3.03 -25.89 -31.09
CA MET A 1 2.41 -25.06 -30.04
C MET A 1 2.58 -25.79 -28.70
N ASN A 2 3.59 -25.39 -27.91
CA ASN A 2 4.21 -26.25 -26.89
C ASN A 2 3.30 -26.58 -25.70
N ILE A 3 3.30 -27.86 -25.32
CA ILE A 3 2.61 -28.43 -24.15
C ILE A 3 2.99 -27.68 -22.86
N GLN A 4 4.23 -27.18 -22.76
CA GLN A 4 4.69 -26.31 -21.66
C GLN A 4 3.83 -25.06 -21.47
N ARG A 5 3.53 -24.33 -22.56
CA ARG A 5 2.69 -23.11 -22.50
C ARG A 5 1.24 -23.45 -22.14
N ARG A 6 0.77 -24.65 -22.50
CA ARG A 6 -0.58 -25.11 -22.15
C ARG A 6 -0.66 -25.51 -20.67
N LEU A 7 0.39 -26.13 -20.12
CA LEU A 7 0.48 -26.48 -18.70
C LEU A 7 0.66 -25.24 -17.81
N GLU A 8 1.50 -24.28 -18.20
CA GLU A 8 1.62 -22.99 -17.49
C GLU A 8 0.29 -22.23 -17.48
N ARG A 9 -0.43 -22.20 -18.60
CA ARG A 9 -1.71 -21.50 -18.74
C ARG A 9 -2.86 -22.20 -18.00
N THR A 10 -2.87 -23.53 -17.95
CA THR A 10 -3.84 -24.31 -17.16
C THR A 10 -3.53 -24.28 -15.66
N PHE A 11 -2.26 -24.24 -15.26
CA PHE A 11 -1.86 -24.00 -13.86
C PHE A 11 -2.27 -22.59 -13.41
N TYR A 12 -2.08 -21.57 -14.27
CA TYR A 12 -2.50 -20.19 -14.00
C TYR A 12 -4.01 -20.01 -13.83
N ASN A 13 -4.82 -20.60 -14.72
CA ASN A 13 -6.27 -20.43 -14.69
C ASN A 13 -6.93 -21.08 -13.47
N ASN A 14 -6.23 -21.99 -12.77
CA ASN A 14 -6.73 -22.63 -11.55
C ASN A 14 -6.29 -21.91 -10.25
N PHE A 15 -5.45 -20.87 -10.33
CA PHE A 15 -4.89 -20.16 -9.15
C PHE A 15 -5.17 -18.65 -9.12
N MET A 16 -5.89 -18.09 -10.09
CA MET A 16 -6.33 -16.69 -10.01
C MET A 16 -7.46 -16.55 -8.99
N ALA A 17 -7.09 -16.27 -7.74
CA ALA A 17 -8.03 -15.91 -6.70
C ALA A 17 -8.40 -14.42 -6.80
N THR A 18 -9.54 -14.05 -6.25
CA THR A 18 -9.92 -12.64 -6.04
C THR A 18 -9.83 -12.37 -4.55
N ILE A 19 -9.17 -11.27 -4.15
CA ILE A 19 -9.12 -10.90 -2.72
C ILE A 19 -10.52 -10.43 -2.26
N PRO A 20 -10.97 -10.74 -1.03
CA PRO A 20 -10.20 -11.29 0.08
C PRO A 20 -9.91 -12.79 -0.04
N VAL A 21 -8.74 -13.20 0.44
CA VAL A 21 -8.34 -14.60 0.54
C VAL A 21 -7.73 -14.88 1.92
N TYR A 22 -7.93 -16.09 2.43
CA TYR A 22 -7.42 -16.56 3.71
C TYR A 22 -6.54 -17.79 3.51
N ASN A 23 -5.40 -17.80 4.20
CA ASN A 23 -4.38 -18.84 4.13
C ASN A 23 -3.96 -19.23 2.69
N PRO A 24 -3.74 -18.28 1.76
CA PRO A 24 -3.26 -18.65 0.43
C PRO A 24 -1.84 -19.23 0.49
N LEU A 25 -1.56 -20.15 -0.42
CA LEU A 25 -0.19 -20.65 -0.62
C LEU A 25 0.69 -19.57 -1.26
N SER A 26 1.97 -19.53 -0.87
CA SER A 26 3.01 -18.77 -1.57
C SER A 26 3.68 -19.67 -2.62
N PRO A 27 3.88 -19.24 -3.88
CA PRO A 27 3.54 -17.92 -4.42
C PRO A 27 2.03 -17.73 -4.64
N PHE A 28 1.56 -16.50 -4.41
CA PHE A 28 0.19 -16.08 -4.59
C PHE A 28 0.07 -15.02 -5.70
N LEU A 29 -1.01 -15.11 -6.48
CA LEU A 29 -1.46 -14.07 -7.41
C LEU A 29 -2.97 -13.87 -7.24
N GLY A 30 -3.38 -12.64 -6.97
CA GLY A 30 -4.78 -12.30 -6.72
C GLY A 30 -5.24 -11.08 -7.51
N LEU A 31 -6.45 -11.16 -8.05
CA LEU A 31 -7.18 -10.01 -8.58
C LEU A 31 -7.64 -9.11 -7.43
N ILE A 32 -7.48 -7.79 -7.61
CA ILE A 32 -8.03 -6.75 -6.74
C ILE A 32 -9.38 -6.33 -7.33
N PRO A 33 -10.53 -6.63 -6.66
CA PRO A 33 -11.85 -6.24 -7.14
C PRO A 33 -11.99 -4.77 -7.54
N GLY A 34 -12.24 -4.53 -8.83
CA GLY A 34 -12.38 -3.19 -9.40
C GLY A 34 -11.07 -2.39 -9.45
N GLY A 35 -9.92 -3.05 -9.37
CA GLY A 35 -8.60 -2.42 -9.34
C GLY A 35 -8.30 -1.70 -8.03
N PHE A 36 -7.04 -1.30 -7.85
CA PHE A 36 -6.61 -0.58 -6.66
C PHE A 36 -6.86 0.92 -6.85
N ARG A 37 -7.77 1.50 -6.08
CA ARG A 37 -8.24 2.89 -6.23
C ARG A 37 -7.82 3.76 -5.06
N VAL A 38 -7.82 5.07 -5.27
CA VAL A 38 -7.55 6.06 -4.22
C VAL A 38 -8.49 5.84 -3.03
N GLY A 39 -7.94 5.91 -1.81
CA GLY A 39 -8.67 5.68 -0.57
C GLY A 39 -8.82 4.20 -0.19
N GLN A 40 -8.46 3.27 -1.08
CA GLN A 40 -8.46 1.86 -0.78
C GLN A 40 -7.18 1.42 -0.11
N MET A 41 -7.31 0.38 0.70
CA MET A 41 -6.23 -0.25 1.41
C MET A 41 -6.19 -1.74 1.09
N ILE A 42 -4.99 -2.29 0.98
CA ILE A 42 -4.76 -3.73 0.98
C ILE A 42 -4.01 -4.07 2.26
N ARG A 43 -4.60 -4.95 3.06
CA ARG A 43 -4.01 -5.45 4.29
C ARG A 43 -3.54 -6.87 4.11
N ILE A 44 -2.32 -7.14 4.54
CA ILE A 44 -1.64 -8.42 4.40
C ILE A 44 -1.16 -8.84 5.78
N LYS A 45 -1.67 -9.97 6.26
CA LYS A 45 -1.23 -10.58 7.53
C LYS A 45 -0.54 -11.90 7.26
N GLY A 46 0.52 -12.17 7.99
CA GLY A 46 1.29 -13.39 7.80
C GLY A 46 2.40 -13.55 8.83
N VAL A 47 3.28 -14.50 8.55
CA VAL A 47 4.51 -14.79 9.31
C VAL A 47 5.67 -14.84 8.34
N LEU A 48 6.74 -14.14 8.69
CA LEU A 48 8.02 -14.28 8.01
C LEU A 48 8.67 -15.59 8.46
N ASN A 49 9.00 -16.50 7.55
CA ASN A 49 9.55 -17.81 7.92
C ASN A 49 10.94 -17.66 8.58
N TYR A 50 11.28 -18.52 9.56
CA TYR A 50 12.54 -18.44 10.33
C TYR A 50 13.81 -18.43 9.49
N TYR A 51 13.83 -19.22 8.42
CA TYR A 51 14.96 -19.30 7.47
C TYR A 51 14.70 -18.49 6.20
N GLY A 52 13.65 -17.65 6.22
CA GLY A 52 13.26 -16.86 5.07
C GLY A 52 14.25 -15.75 4.80
N HIS A 53 14.99 -15.85 3.70
CA HIS A 53 15.93 -14.80 3.30
C HIS A 53 15.22 -13.53 2.82
N ARG A 54 14.11 -13.70 2.11
CA ARG A 54 13.32 -12.59 1.54
C ARG A 54 11.93 -13.06 1.12
N PHE A 55 11.01 -12.11 1.08
CA PHE A 55 9.77 -12.23 0.31
C PHE A 55 9.45 -10.90 -0.36
N GLN A 56 8.56 -10.94 -1.32
CA GLN A 56 8.18 -9.79 -2.11
C GLN A 56 6.67 -9.64 -2.21
N ILE A 57 6.22 -8.39 -2.19
CA ILE A 57 4.84 -8.00 -2.47
C ILE A 57 4.88 -7.10 -3.70
N ASN A 58 4.05 -7.40 -4.70
CA ASN A 58 3.91 -6.58 -5.90
C ASN A 58 2.45 -6.15 -6.08
N ILE A 59 2.25 -4.88 -6.38
CA ILE A 59 1.02 -4.34 -6.97
C ILE A 59 1.31 -4.14 -8.46
N GLN A 60 0.60 -4.87 -9.32
CA GLN A 60 0.92 -4.99 -10.75
C GLN A 60 -0.29 -4.82 -11.66
N SER A 61 -0.03 -4.50 -12.93
CA SER A 61 -1.08 -4.10 -13.87
C SER A 61 -1.88 -5.25 -14.48
N GLY A 62 -1.31 -6.45 -14.49
CA GLY A 62 -1.92 -7.63 -15.08
C GLY A 62 -1.44 -8.90 -14.41
N PRO A 63 -1.94 -10.07 -14.84
CA PRO A 63 -1.66 -11.32 -14.15
C PRO A 63 -0.33 -11.97 -14.56
N ALA A 64 0.30 -11.55 -15.66
CA ALA A 64 1.50 -12.23 -16.14
C ALA A 64 2.67 -12.04 -15.18
N LEU A 65 3.34 -13.15 -14.82
CA LEU A 65 4.58 -13.13 -14.04
C LEU A 65 5.84 -13.41 -14.88
N ARG A 66 5.69 -13.88 -16.14
CA ARG A 66 6.81 -14.16 -17.08
C ARG A 66 6.35 -14.07 -18.56
N PRO A 67 6.81 -13.08 -19.35
CA PRO A 67 7.36 -11.82 -18.85
C PRO A 67 6.36 -11.16 -17.90
N ARG A 68 6.86 -10.48 -16.87
CA ARG A 68 5.99 -9.90 -15.84
C ARG A 68 5.33 -8.63 -16.36
N ASP A 69 4.06 -8.44 -16.03
CA ASP A 69 3.35 -7.18 -16.27
C ASP A 69 3.95 -6.03 -15.44
N ASP A 70 3.69 -4.79 -15.83
CA ASP A 70 4.24 -3.63 -15.11
C ASP A 70 3.86 -3.66 -13.61
N VAL A 71 4.83 -3.32 -12.75
CA VAL A 71 4.69 -3.32 -11.29
C VAL A 71 4.72 -1.88 -10.81
N GLY A 72 3.60 -1.35 -10.34
CA GLY A 72 3.51 0.01 -9.79
C GLY A 72 4.26 0.15 -8.48
N LEU A 73 4.09 -0.84 -7.59
CA LEU A 73 4.81 -0.94 -6.32
C LEU A 73 5.35 -2.36 -6.15
N HIS A 74 6.67 -2.48 -6.10
CA HIS A 74 7.38 -3.65 -5.61
C HIS A 74 7.89 -3.34 -4.21
N MET A 75 7.68 -4.24 -3.26
CA MET A 75 8.35 -4.23 -1.97
C MET A 75 9.14 -5.53 -1.82
N SER A 76 10.46 -5.42 -1.70
CA SER A 76 11.36 -6.54 -1.39
C SER A 76 11.75 -6.46 0.08
N ILE A 77 11.18 -7.34 0.89
CA ILE A 77 11.49 -7.42 2.32
C ILE A 77 12.73 -8.28 2.47
N ARG A 78 13.83 -7.70 2.97
CA ARG A 78 15.15 -8.33 3.12
C ARG A 78 15.64 -8.16 4.56
N PRO A 79 15.15 -9.00 5.51
CA PRO A 79 15.46 -8.85 6.93
C PRO A 79 16.96 -8.94 7.23
N GLN A 80 17.69 -9.81 6.52
CA GLN A 80 19.15 -9.98 6.68
C GLN A 80 19.95 -8.76 6.23
N GLU A 81 19.43 -7.98 5.29
CA GLU A 81 20.04 -6.71 4.86
C GLU A 81 19.54 -5.51 5.69
N HIS A 82 18.64 -5.74 6.66
CA HIS A 82 17.90 -4.70 7.38
C HIS A 82 17.22 -3.69 6.45
N VAL A 83 16.67 -4.13 5.31
CA VAL A 83 16.08 -3.24 4.30
C VAL A 83 14.75 -3.78 3.77
N ILE A 84 13.78 -2.88 3.59
CA ILE A 84 12.64 -3.07 2.67
C ILE A 84 12.86 -2.16 1.46
N ALA A 85 13.30 -2.73 0.34
CA ALA A 85 13.53 -1.98 -0.88
C ALA A 85 12.20 -1.80 -1.63
N ARG A 86 11.89 -0.58 -2.07
CA ARG A 86 10.73 -0.31 -2.94
C ARG A 86 11.16 0.12 -4.33
N ASN A 87 10.44 -0.34 -5.34
CA ASN A 87 10.74 -0.02 -6.74
C ASN A 87 9.49 -0.14 -7.62
N THR A 88 9.67 0.17 -8.90
CA THR A 88 8.69 0.00 -9.98
C THR A 88 9.36 -0.79 -11.09
N MET A 89 8.59 -1.65 -11.75
CA MET A 89 9.04 -2.36 -12.96
C MET A 89 8.23 -1.88 -14.16
N THR A 90 8.88 -1.55 -15.27
CA THR A 90 8.24 -1.20 -16.53
C THR A 90 8.88 -1.99 -17.66
N ASN A 91 8.08 -2.67 -18.48
CA ASN A 91 8.58 -3.50 -19.59
C ASN A 91 9.70 -4.47 -19.13
N ASN A 92 9.48 -5.19 -18.03
CA ASN A 92 10.46 -6.12 -17.42
C ASN A 92 11.78 -5.50 -16.98
N THR A 93 11.86 -4.18 -16.87
CA THR A 93 13.04 -3.45 -16.39
C THR A 93 12.74 -2.78 -15.05
N TRP A 94 13.61 -2.99 -14.07
CA TRP A 94 13.53 -2.34 -12.77
C TRP A 94 14.02 -0.89 -12.83
N GLY A 95 13.33 0.00 -12.12
CA GLY A 95 13.79 1.37 -11.89
C GLY A 95 14.81 1.49 -10.75
N SER A 96 14.93 2.68 -10.16
CA SER A 96 15.79 2.95 -9.01
C SER A 96 15.14 2.53 -7.68
N GLU A 97 15.86 1.83 -6.82
CA GLU A 97 15.38 1.41 -5.50
C GLU A 97 15.30 2.59 -4.50
N GLU A 98 14.25 2.62 -3.68
CA GLU A 98 14.19 3.37 -2.43
C GLU A 98 14.39 2.42 -1.24
N ARG A 99 15.39 2.68 -0.40
CA ARG A 99 15.84 1.72 0.64
C ARG A 99 15.80 2.25 2.08
N HIS A 100 15.29 3.46 2.29
CA HIS A 100 15.23 4.06 3.64
C HIS A 100 14.19 3.37 4.54
N GLY A 101 14.34 3.50 5.87
CA GLY A 101 13.38 3.03 6.88
C GLY A 101 13.76 1.72 7.57
N GLY A 102 14.74 0.97 7.04
CA GLY A 102 15.18 -0.29 7.63
C GLY A 102 14.23 -1.47 7.31
N CYS A 103 14.18 -2.48 8.19
CA CYS A 103 13.24 -3.58 8.12
C CYS A 103 12.67 -3.91 9.52
N PRO A 104 11.42 -3.50 9.84
CA PRO A 104 10.80 -3.76 11.14
C PRO A 104 10.19 -5.18 11.27
N LEU A 105 10.51 -6.10 10.36
CA LEU A 105 10.04 -7.48 10.37
C LEU A 105 11.15 -8.43 10.80
N ASN A 106 10.83 -9.36 11.70
CA ASN A 106 11.75 -10.36 12.21
C ASN A 106 11.31 -11.78 11.80
N PRO A 107 12.25 -12.68 11.47
CA PRO A 107 11.93 -14.08 11.22
C PRO A 107 11.19 -14.74 12.39
N GLY A 108 10.20 -15.57 12.07
CA GLY A 108 9.33 -16.24 13.03
C GLY A 108 8.23 -15.38 13.64
N GLN A 109 8.21 -14.06 13.39
CA GLN A 109 7.19 -13.17 13.92
C GLN A 109 6.05 -12.94 12.94
N THR A 110 4.86 -12.70 13.48
CA THR A 110 3.72 -12.22 12.72
C THR A 110 3.95 -10.79 12.24
N PHE A 111 3.36 -10.45 11.11
CA PHE A 111 3.33 -9.10 10.60
C PHE A 111 1.94 -8.69 10.15
N ASP A 112 1.72 -7.38 10.13
CA ASP A 112 0.55 -6.71 9.58
C ASP A 112 1.02 -5.57 8.68
N ILE A 113 0.93 -5.76 7.37
CA ILE A 113 1.29 -4.76 6.37
C ILE A 113 0.01 -4.17 5.80
N LEU A 114 -0.10 -2.85 5.85
CA LEU A 114 -1.19 -2.10 5.24
C LEU A 114 -0.63 -1.20 4.14
N ILE A 115 -1.17 -1.31 2.93
CA ILE A 115 -0.82 -0.47 1.79
C ILE A 115 -2.05 0.36 1.45
N LEU A 116 -1.98 1.67 1.64
CA LEU A 116 -3.01 2.64 1.25
C LEU A 116 -2.62 3.27 -0.09
N ALA A 117 -3.56 3.31 -1.03
CA ALA A 117 -3.41 4.09 -2.25
C ALA A 117 -3.95 5.51 -2.05
N GLU A 118 -3.08 6.51 -2.15
CA GLU A 118 -3.45 7.93 -2.23
C GLU A 118 -3.34 8.44 -3.67
N HIS A 119 -3.71 9.71 -3.89
CA HIS A 119 -3.64 10.33 -5.22
C HIS A 119 -2.22 10.35 -5.81
N SER A 120 -1.19 10.57 -4.98
CA SER A 120 0.19 10.77 -5.43
C SER A 120 1.16 9.66 -5.03
N CYS A 121 0.80 8.80 -4.08
CA CYS A 121 1.68 7.78 -3.55
C CYS A 121 0.94 6.57 -2.97
N TYR A 122 1.69 5.51 -2.71
CA TYR A 122 1.31 4.47 -1.77
C TYR A 122 1.84 4.83 -0.38
N LYS A 123 1.00 4.78 0.65
CA LYS A 123 1.45 4.82 2.05
C LYS A 123 1.48 3.41 2.60
N VAL A 124 2.58 3.06 3.26
CA VAL A 124 2.79 1.75 3.86
C VAL A 124 2.87 1.91 5.37
N ALA A 125 2.09 1.09 6.09
CA ALA A 125 2.23 0.89 7.53
C ALA A 125 2.59 -0.57 7.80
N ILE A 126 3.43 -0.78 8.81
CA ILE A 126 3.84 -2.11 9.26
C ILE A 126 3.59 -2.17 10.77
N ASN A 127 2.83 -3.19 11.20
CA ASN A 127 2.44 -3.42 12.59
C ASN A 127 1.79 -2.17 13.24
N GLY A 128 0.95 -1.47 12.48
CA GLY A 128 0.24 -0.26 12.93
C GLY A 128 1.07 1.03 12.93
N ILE A 129 2.35 0.96 12.58
CA ILE A 129 3.25 2.13 12.55
C ILE A 129 3.48 2.53 11.10
N HIS A 130 3.40 3.84 10.80
CA HIS A 130 3.75 4.36 9.48
C HIS A 130 5.21 4.01 9.14
N PHE A 131 5.42 3.40 7.98
CA PHE A 131 6.75 2.96 7.54
C PHE A 131 7.31 3.90 6.46
N CYS A 132 6.57 4.09 5.36
CA CYS A 132 7.01 4.98 4.29
C CYS A 132 5.85 5.46 3.40
N ALA A 133 6.17 6.44 2.54
CA ALA A 133 5.42 6.75 1.34
C ALA A 133 6.27 6.46 0.11
N PHE A 134 5.67 5.89 -0.94
CA PHE A 134 6.30 5.62 -2.23
C PHE A 134 5.51 6.31 -3.33
N ASN A 135 6.09 7.33 -3.97
CA ASN A 135 5.41 8.10 -5.00
C ASN A 135 5.03 7.24 -6.20
N HIS A 136 3.85 7.47 -6.76
CA HIS A 136 3.39 6.77 -7.95
C HIS A 136 4.31 7.07 -9.12
N ARG A 137 5.03 6.04 -9.60
CA ARG A 137 5.83 6.11 -10.84
C ARG A 137 5.06 5.61 -12.05
N LEU A 138 3.97 4.88 -11.82
CA LEU A 138 3.00 4.43 -12.82
C LEU A 138 1.59 4.84 -12.38
N SER A 139 0.69 4.99 -13.35
CA SER A 139 -0.71 5.30 -13.06
C SER A 139 -1.36 4.22 -12.19
N LEU A 140 -1.87 4.62 -11.03
CA LEU A 140 -2.59 3.76 -10.09
C LEU A 140 -3.77 3.03 -10.77
N ALA A 141 -4.45 3.67 -11.71
CA ALA A 141 -5.60 3.10 -12.43
C ALA A 141 -5.25 1.83 -13.22
N ARG A 142 -3.97 1.60 -13.51
CA ARG A 142 -3.50 0.37 -14.17
C ARG A 142 -3.40 -0.81 -13.22
N MET A 143 -3.34 -0.58 -11.91
CA MET A 143 -3.02 -1.62 -10.92
C MET A 143 -4.25 -2.47 -10.60
N GLN A 144 -4.18 -3.75 -10.95
CA GLN A 144 -5.32 -4.67 -10.86
C GLN A 144 -5.02 -5.94 -10.08
N PHE A 145 -3.75 -6.25 -9.84
CA PHE A 145 -3.35 -7.51 -9.23
C PHE A 145 -2.37 -7.27 -8.08
N ILE A 146 -2.43 -8.15 -7.10
CA ILE A 146 -1.39 -8.32 -6.08
C ILE A 146 -0.72 -9.67 -6.29
N SER A 147 0.61 -9.72 -6.23
CA SER A 147 1.36 -10.97 -6.16
C SER A 147 2.26 -10.99 -4.92
N ILE A 148 2.33 -12.12 -4.24
CA ILE A 148 3.26 -12.34 -3.13
C ILE A 148 4.08 -13.60 -3.42
N ASP A 149 5.39 -13.53 -3.22
CA ASP A 149 6.29 -14.64 -3.54
C ASP A 149 7.49 -14.64 -2.59
N GLY A 150 8.12 -15.80 -2.40
CA GLY A 150 9.23 -16.02 -1.48
C GLY A 150 8.82 -16.67 -0.16
N GLU A 151 9.71 -16.56 0.82
CA GLU A 151 9.71 -17.32 2.07
C GLU A 151 8.78 -16.69 3.12
N VAL A 152 7.47 -16.83 2.90
CA VAL A 152 6.44 -16.22 3.75
C VAL A 152 5.22 -17.11 3.84
N THR A 153 4.62 -17.16 5.03
CA THR A 153 3.29 -17.74 5.25
C THR A 153 2.27 -16.62 5.32
N ILE A 154 1.27 -16.63 4.45
CA ILE A 154 0.23 -15.60 4.40
C ILE A 154 -1.03 -16.12 5.09
N HIS A 155 -1.53 -15.39 6.08
CA HIS A 155 -2.78 -15.70 6.78
C HIS A 155 -3.98 -15.04 6.10
N SER A 156 -3.84 -13.81 5.62
CA SER A 156 -4.91 -13.14 4.89
C SER A 156 -4.40 -12.02 3.99
N ILE A 157 -5.13 -11.80 2.90
CA ILE A 157 -5.02 -10.61 2.05
C ILE A 157 -6.43 -10.06 1.90
N THR A 158 -6.68 -8.87 2.41
CA THR A 158 -8.01 -8.25 2.43
C THR A 158 -7.96 -6.84 1.86
N GLN A 159 -9.06 -6.43 1.24
CA GLN A 159 -9.25 -5.07 0.79
C GLN A 159 -10.12 -4.32 1.82
N GLU A 160 -9.67 -3.14 2.22
CA GLU A 160 -10.35 -2.24 3.14
C GLU A 160 -10.52 -0.87 2.44
N GLY A 161 -11.48 -0.06 2.87
CA GLY A 161 -11.74 1.27 2.29
C GLY A 161 -13.10 1.37 1.59
N ASP A 162 -13.68 2.57 1.62
CA ASP A 162 -15.08 2.81 1.31
C ASP A 162 -15.39 2.48 -0.18
N THR A 163 -16.24 1.47 -0.39
CA THR A 163 -16.81 1.13 -1.70
C THR A 163 -17.89 2.11 -2.11
N SER A 164 -18.31 3.03 -1.24
CA SER A 164 -19.27 4.06 -1.59
C SER A 164 -18.57 5.29 -2.17
N GLY A 165 -18.91 5.64 -3.41
CA GLY A 165 -18.76 7.01 -3.90
C GLY A 165 -19.73 7.97 -3.18
N GLY A 166 -19.91 7.83 -1.87
CA GLY A 166 -20.61 8.78 -1.04
C GLY A 166 -19.65 9.92 -0.72
N ALA A 167 -20.03 11.15 -1.07
CA ALA A 167 -19.36 12.33 -0.55
C ALA A 167 -19.15 12.19 0.97
N PRO A 168 -18.03 12.70 1.53
CA PRO A 168 -17.86 12.71 2.97
C PRO A 168 -19.11 13.35 3.58
N ILE A 169 -19.80 12.62 4.46
CA ILE A 169 -20.85 13.21 5.28
C ILE A 169 -20.14 14.32 6.05
N ALA A 170 -20.39 15.56 5.64
CA ALA A 170 -19.92 16.74 6.36
C ALA A 170 -20.57 16.69 7.73
N HIS A 171 -19.88 16.12 8.71
CA HIS A 171 -20.21 16.36 10.10
C HIS A 171 -20.08 17.88 10.30
N PRO A 172 -21.15 18.58 10.70
CA PRO A 172 -21.02 19.99 11.03
C PRO A 172 -20.08 20.08 12.23
N MET A 173 -18.90 20.66 12.01
CA MET A 173 -17.96 20.99 13.07
C MET A 173 -18.69 21.85 14.12
N PRO A 174 -18.54 21.58 15.43
CA PRO A 174 -19.03 22.49 16.45
C PRO A 174 -18.24 23.80 16.33
N VAL A 175 -18.93 24.90 16.08
CA VAL A 175 -18.33 26.24 16.08
C VAL A 175 -17.79 26.51 17.49
N PRO A 176 -16.51 26.86 17.69
CA PRO A 176 -16.03 27.30 18.99
C PRO A 176 -16.75 28.60 19.36
N ALA A 177 -17.43 28.60 20.51
CA ALA A 177 -18.02 29.80 21.08
C ALA A 177 -16.90 30.77 21.51
N HIS A 178 -16.45 31.62 20.60
CA HIS A 178 -15.65 32.77 20.95
C HIS A 178 -16.56 33.86 21.53
N THR A 179 -16.64 33.90 22.86
CA THR A 179 -17.07 35.08 23.59
C THR A 179 -16.08 36.21 23.30
N ALA A 180 -16.49 37.19 22.51
CA ALA A 180 -15.78 38.46 22.39
C ALA A 180 -15.86 39.21 23.73
N PRO A 181 -14.75 39.74 24.28
CA PRO A 181 -14.83 40.72 25.35
C PRO A 181 -15.21 42.10 24.78
N PRO A 182 -15.89 42.95 25.58
CA PRO A 182 -16.41 44.23 25.09
C PRO A 182 -15.30 45.25 24.85
N TYR A 183 -15.46 46.04 23.78
CA TYR A 183 -14.64 47.21 23.50
C TYR A 183 -14.67 48.19 24.68
N SER A 184 -13.49 48.59 25.17
CA SER A 184 -13.30 49.86 25.87
C SER A 184 -12.39 50.75 25.03
N LYS A 185 -12.96 51.83 24.47
CA LYS A 185 -12.17 52.93 23.91
C LYS A 185 -11.97 53.93 25.04
N PHE A 186 -10.76 54.00 25.58
CA PHE A 186 -10.33 55.04 26.50
C PHE A 186 -9.78 56.22 25.69
N ASN A 187 -10.15 57.44 26.11
CA ASN A 187 -9.85 58.72 25.50
C ASN A 187 -8.36 58.99 25.29
N SER A 188 -8.00 59.51 24.11
CA SER A 188 -6.78 60.29 23.91
C SER A 188 -7.13 61.79 23.95
N PHE A 189 -7.02 62.39 25.13
CA PHE A 189 -6.82 63.84 25.27
C PHE A 189 -5.41 64.05 25.82
N ILE A 190 -4.49 64.49 24.97
CA ILE A 190 -3.35 65.32 25.40
C ILE A 190 -3.25 66.47 24.40
N SER A 191 -3.56 67.64 24.94
CA SER A 191 -3.28 68.97 24.42
C SER A 191 -1.78 69.27 24.49
N PHE A 192 -1.24 69.88 23.44
CA PHE A 192 -0.02 70.69 23.52
C PHE A 192 -0.38 72.14 23.15
N GLU A 193 0.14 73.06 23.96
CA GLU A 193 -0.07 74.51 23.92
C GLU A 193 0.53 75.16 22.66
N THR A 194 -0.11 76.25 22.21
CA THR A 194 0.51 77.59 22.19
C THR A 194 -0.59 78.65 22.21
#